data_AF-A0A3D1QTV9-F1
#
_entry.id   AF-A0A3D1QTV9-F1
#
_cell.length_a   1.000
_cell.length_b   1.000
_cell.length_c   1.000
_cell.angle_alpha   90.00
_cell.angle_beta   90.00
_cell.angle_gamma   90.00
#
_symmetry.space_group_name_H-M   'P 1'
#
loop_
_entity.id
_entity.type
_entity.pdbx_description
1 polymer ?
#
loop_
_entity_poly.entity_id
_entity_poly.type
_entity_poly.pdbx_seq_one_letter_code
_entity_poly.pdbx_strand_id
1 'polypeptide(L)'
;FTDYRKPSAELLLGPEDAAGADLEQTRILHLTTSSLLRPAAQQAAATLMRQAREQGCLVTCDPNMRPSFWGDDEGLRRALELLLPLADVIKLAEDE
;
A
#
# COMPACT_ATOMS: atom_id res chain seq x y z
N PHE A 1 19.13 4.01 -14.34
CA PHE A 1 18.75 2.71 -13.75
C PHE A 1 17.86 1.98 -14.74
N THR A 2 18.13 0.70 -14.99
CA THR A 2 17.27 -0.16 -15.81
C THR A 2 16.25 -0.80 -14.88
N ASP A 3 14.95 -0.62 -15.15
CA ASP A 3 13.89 -1.24 -14.37
C ASP A 3 13.74 -2.72 -14.76
N TYR A 4 14.11 -3.61 -13.84
CA TYR A 4 14.02 -5.06 -14.01
C TYR A 4 12.70 -5.64 -13.47
N ARG A 5 11.73 -4.81 -13.06
CA ARG A 5 10.41 -5.26 -12.59
C ARG A 5 9.55 -5.70 -13.78
N LYS A 6 9.87 -6.89 -14.31
CA LYS A 6 9.14 -7.57 -15.40
C LYS A 6 8.81 -9.00 -14.96
N PRO A 7 7.58 -9.45 -15.23
CA PRO A 7 6.53 -9.41 -14.22
C PRO A 7 6.98 -10.09 -12.91
N SER A 8 7.19 -9.31 -11.86
CA SER A 8 7.48 -9.79 -10.51
C SER A 8 6.18 -10.15 -9.76
N ALA A 9 6.27 -11.01 -8.75
CA ALA A 9 5.11 -11.45 -7.96
C ALA A 9 4.36 -10.26 -7.31
N GLU A 10 5.04 -9.18 -6.97
CA GLU A 10 4.42 -7.96 -6.44
C GLU A 10 3.40 -7.32 -7.40
N LEU A 11 3.58 -7.48 -8.72
CA LEU A 11 2.66 -6.95 -9.73
C LEU A 11 1.41 -7.82 -9.90
N LEU A 12 1.36 -8.97 -9.22
CA LEU A 12 0.23 -9.89 -9.21
C LEU A 12 -0.67 -9.72 -7.97
N LEU A 13 -0.30 -8.84 -7.03
CA LEU A 13 -1.11 -8.56 -5.84
C LEU A 13 -2.50 -8.06 -6.22
N GLY A 14 -3.51 -8.72 -5.66
CA GLY A 14 -4.91 -8.45 -5.91
C GLY A 14 -5.79 -8.56 -4.65
N PRO A 15 -7.07 -8.17 -4.74
CA PRO A 15 -8.00 -8.21 -3.62
C PRO A 15 -8.14 -9.60 -2.97
N GLU A 16 -7.97 -10.67 -3.73
CA GLU A 16 -7.98 -12.06 -3.24
C GLU A 16 -6.88 -12.35 -2.22
N ASP A 17 -5.71 -11.73 -2.37
CA ASP A 17 -4.58 -11.90 -1.45
C ASP A 17 -4.87 -11.23 -0.11
N ALA A 18 -5.57 -10.09 -0.12
CA ALA A 18 -6.00 -9.38 1.08
C ALA A 18 -7.14 -10.10 1.81
N ALA A 19 -8.08 -10.69 1.06
CA ALA A 19 -9.22 -11.39 1.65
C ALA A 19 -8.81 -12.63 2.47
N GLY A 20 -7.68 -13.25 2.13
CA GLY A 20 -7.13 -14.40 2.85
C GLY A 20 -6.25 -14.07 4.06
N ALA A 21 -6.02 -12.79 4.36
CA ALA A 21 -5.13 -12.40 5.45
C ALA A 21 -5.77 -12.65 6.82
N ASP A 22 -5.13 -13.50 7.63
CA ASP A 22 -5.49 -13.70 9.02
C ASP A 22 -4.86 -12.59 9.88
N LEU A 23 -5.71 -11.78 10.49
CA LEU A 23 -5.32 -10.64 11.32
C LEU A 23 -5.63 -10.87 12.82
N GLU A 24 -6.10 -12.05 13.23
CA GLU A 24 -6.66 -12.30 14.57
C GLU A 24 -5.69 -11.93 15.72
N GLN A 25 -4.39 -12.17 15.54
CA GLN A 25 -3.35 -11.85 16.54
C GLN A 25 -2.52 -10.61 16.14
N THR A 26 -2.90 -9.91 15.09
CA THR A 26 -2.18 -8.74 14.59
C THR A 26 -2.44 -7.55 15.51
N ARG A 27 -1.38 -6.78 15.78
CA ARG A 27 -1.47 -5.53 16.55
C ARG A 27 -1.18 -4.30 15.70
N ILE A 28 -0.36 -4.48 14.66
CA ILE A 28 0.11 -3.42 13.79
C ILE A 28 0.08 -3.94 12.36
N LEU A 29 -0.55 -3.20 11.46
CA LEU A 29 -0.39 -3.36 10.02
C LEU A 29 0.51 -2.23 9.50
N HIS A 30 1.51 -2.58 8.71
CA HIS A 30 2.38 -1.60 8.06
C HIS A 30 2.30 -1.75 6.54
N LEU A 31 2.14 -0.64 5.84
CA LEU A 31 2.15 -0.58 4.38
C LEU A 31 3.18 0.39 3.85
N THR A 32 3.70 0.06 2.67
CA THR A 32 4.51 0.95 1.84
C THR A 32 3.96 1.01 0.42
N THR A 33 3.96 2.19 -0.22
CA THR A 33 3.32 2.34 -1.54
C THR A 33 4.21 1.92 -2.71
N SER A 34 5.50 1.65 -2.48
CA SER A 34 6.44 1.27 -3.54
C SER A 34 6.05 -0.01 -4.30
N SER A 35 5.27 -0.88 -3.68
CA SER A 35 4.76 -2.13 -4.27
C SER A 35 3.29 -2.03 -4.72
N LEU A 36 2.68 -0.85 -4.66
CA LEU A 36 1.26 -0.60 -4.97
C LEU A 36 1.08 0.12 -6.31
N LEU A 37 1.91 -0.22 -7.30
CA LEU A 37 1.91 0.42 -8.62
C LEU A 37 0.65 0.12 -9.44
N ARG A 38 -0.09 -0.93 -9.11
CA ARG A 38 -1.27 -1.38 -9.84
C ARG A 38 -2.55 -1.10 -9.05
N PRO A 39 -3.64 -0.70 -9.70
CA PRO A 39 -4.93 -0.48 -9.02
C PRO A 39 -5.43 -1.68 -8.21
N ALA A 40 -5.18 -2.92 -8.69
CA ALA A 40 -5.54 -4.13 -7.96
C ALA A 40 -4.81 -4.25 -6.62
N ALA A 41 -3.50 -3.99 -6.60
CA ALA A 41 -2.70 -3.98 -5.38
C ALA A 41 -3.12 -2.83 -4.43
N GLN A 42 -3.42 -1.64 -4.98
CA GLN A 42 -3.92 -0.50 -4.19
C GLN A 42 -5.25 -0.84 -3.51
N GLN A 43 -6.16 -1.51 -4.21
CA GLN A 43 -7.44 -1.94 -3.66
C GLN A 43 -7.25 -3.03 -2.60
N ALA A 44 -6.35 -3.99 -2.84
CA ALA A 44 -6.00 -5.02 -1.86
C ALA A 44 -5.47 -4.41 -0.56
N ALA A 45 -4.52 -3.48 -0.67
CA ALA A 45 -3.98 -2.72 0.45
C ALA A 45 -5.07 -1.96 1.20
N ALA A 46 -5.95 -1.24 0.50
CA ALA A 46 -7.05 -0.51 1.12
C ALA A 46 -8.05 -1.42 1.84
N THR A 47 -8.33 -2.61 1.30
CA THR A 47 -9.17 -3.62 1.98
C THR A 47 -8.50 -4.09 3.27
N LEU A 48 -7.21 -4.44 3.21
CA LEU A 48 -6.46 -4.92 4.37
C LEU A 48 -6.38 -3.86 5.47
N MET A 49 -6.16 -2.59 5.11
CA MET A 49 -6.17 -1.47 6.06
C MET A 49 -7.52 -1.36 6.76
N ARG A 50 -8.64 -1.41 6.02
CA ARG A 50 -9.97 -1.32 6.63
C ARG A 50 -10.23 -2.47 7.60
N GLN A 51 -9.90 -3.70 7.21
CA GLN A 51 -10.05 -4.88 8.07
C GLN A 51 -9.19 -4.77 9.34
N ALA A 52 -7.94 -4.33 9.21
CA ALA A 52 -7.05 -4.14 10.35
C ALA A 52 -7.60 -3.09 11.32
N ARG A 53 -8.10 -1.96 10.82
CA ARG A 53 -8.75 -0.93 11.65
C ARG A 53 -9.99 -1.47 12.38
N GLU A 54 -10.84 -2.22 11.69
CA GLU A 54 -12.04 -2.83 12.28
C GLU A 54 -11.70 -3.80 13.42
N GLN A 55 -10.53 -4.46 13.36
CA GLN A 55 -10.02 -5.34 14.40
C GLN A 55 -9.21 -4.60 15.49
N GLY A 56 -9.14 -3.26 15.44
CA GLY A 56 -8.41 -2.46 16.42
C GLY A 56 -6.88 -2.50 16.27
N CYS A 57 -6.36 -2.95 15.13
CA CYS A 57 -4.94 -2.86 14.82
C CYS A 57 -4.54 -1.40 14.59
N LEU A 58 -3.32 -1.04 14.99
CA LEU A 58 -2.68 0.20 14.55
C LEU A 58 -2.28 0.09 13.08
N VAL A 59 -2.78 0.98 12.22
CA VAL A 59 -2.40 0.99 10.80
C VAL A 59 -1.37 2.08 10.56
N THR A 60 -0.23 1.69 9.97
CA THR A 60 0.88 2.60 9.68
C THR A 60 1.21 2.58 8.19
N CYS A 61 1.59 3.73 7.65
CA CYS A 61 1.92 3.89 6.24
C CYS A 61 3.24 4.64 6.07
N ASP A 62 4.17 4.09 5.28
CA ASP A 62 5.35 4.78 4.73
C ASP A 62 5.12 4.98 3.22
N PRO A 63 4.68 6.17 2.78
CA PRO A 63 4.39 6.45 1.38
C PRO A 63 5.50 6.01 0.46
N ASN A 64 6.78 6.24 0.80
CA ASN A 64 7.91 5.79 0.00
C ASN A 64 7.68 6.09 -1.50
N MET A 65 7.37 7.35 -1.82
CA MET A 65 6.66 7.76 -3.04
C MET A 65 7.37 7.34 -4.32
N ARG A 66 8.71 7.29 -4.29
CA ARG A 66 9.60 6.87 -5.40
C ARG A 66 9.04 7.22 -6.79
N PRO A 67 8.89 8.51 -7.15
CA PRO A 67 8.20 8.93 -8.38
C PRO A 67 8.73 8.26 -9.66
N SER A 68 10.02 7.92 -9.70
CA SER A 68 10.66 7.18 -10.80
C SER A 68 10.06 5.79 -11.08
N PHE A 69 9.27 5.24 -10.15
CA PHE A 69 8.59 3.96 -10.31
C PHE A 69 7.18 4.08 -10.90
N TRP A 70 6.60 5.28 -10.84
CA TRP A 70 5.27 5.55 -11.32
C TRP A 70 5.36 6.04 -12.76
N GLY A 71 4.42 5.59 -13.61
CA GLY A 71 4.37 6.04 -15.00
C GLY A 71 3.97 7.51 -15.12
N ASP A 72 3.21 8.01 -14.15
CA ASP A 72 2.77 9.38 -14.02
C ASP A 72 2.48 9.72 -12.54
N ASP A 73 2.48 11.03 -12.24
CA ASP A 73 2.20 11.55 -10.89
C ASP A 73 0.74 11.31 -10.46
N GLU A 74 -0.17 11.07 -11.39
CA GLU A 74 -1.60 10.89 -11.12
C GLU A 74 -1.88 9.51 -10.50
N GLY A 75 -1.17 8.47 -10.92
CA GLY A 75 -1.21 7.14 -10.32
C GLY A 75 -0.76 7.15 -8.86
N LEU A 76 0.37 7.82 -8.57
CA LEU A 76 0.86 7.98 -7.21
C LEU A 76 -0.14 8.75 -6.36
N ARG A 77 -0.63 9.90 -6.84
CA ARG A 77 -1.60 10.72 -6.12
C ARG A 77 -2.87 9.93 -5.76
N ARG A 78 -3.45 9.20 -6.72
CA ARG A 78 -4.64 8.36 -6.48
C ARG A 78 -4.38 7.29 -5.43
N ALA A 79 -3.21 6.65 -5.44
CA ALA A 79 -2.85 5.66 -4.44
C ALA A 79 -2.75 6.30 -3.04
N LEU A 80 -2.12 7.46 -2.92
CA LEU A 80 -2.02 8.20 -1.66
C LEU A 80 -3.39 8.66 -1.14
N GLU A 81 -4.22 9.25 -2.00
CA GLU A 81 -5.58 9.67 -1.66
C GLU A 81 -6.45 8.52 -1.16
N LEU A 82 -6.25 7.31 -1.70
CA LEU A 82 -6.95 6.11 -1.26
C LEU A 82 -6.46 5.59 0.10
N LEU A 83 -5.14 5.59 0.32
CA LEU A 83 -4.50 4.86 1.42
C LEU A 83 -4.25 5.71 2.66
N LEU A 84 -3.78 6.96 2.50
CA LEU A 84 -3.41 7.81 3.63
C LEU A 84 -4.56 8.05 4.63
N PRO A 85 -5.83 8.26 4.20
CA PRO A 85 -6.94 8.41 5.14
C PRO A 85 -7.22 7.18 6.01
N LEU A 86 -6.66 6.02 5.66
CA LEU A 86 -6.84 4.76 6.40
C LEU A 86 -5.70 4.51 7.41
N ALA A 87 -4.63 5.29 7.38
CA ALA A 87 -3.49 5.15 8.28
C ALA A 87 -3.69 5.98 9.57
N ASP A 88 -3.33 5.39 10.71
CA ASP A 88 -3.24 6.09 11.99
C ASP A 88 -1.91 6.83 12.16
N VAL A 89 -0.84 6.28 11.58
CA VAL A 89 0.50 6.89 11.57
C VAL A 89 1.04 6.92 10.15
N ILE A 90 1.46 8.10 9.70
CA ILE A 90 2.14 8.28 8.43
C ILE A 90 3.58 8.67 8.73
N LYS A 91 4.54 7.91 8.19
CA LYS A 91 5.96 8.24 8.26
C LYS A 91 6.38 8.81 6.90
N LEU A 92 6.77 10.08 6.89
CA LEU A 92 7.27 10.80 5.71
C LEU A 92 8.75 11.14 5.90
N ALA A 93 9.50 11.16 4.81
CA ALA A 93 10.81 11.83 4.76
C ALA A 93 10.66 13.30 4.35
N GLU A 94 11.70 14.12 4.54
CA GLU A 94 11.67 15.56 4.21
C GLU A 94 11.49 15.83 2.70
N ASP A 95 11.91 14.88 1.87
CA ASP A 95 11.81 14.92 0.40
C ASP A 95 10.48 14.34 -0.14
N GLU A 96 9.54 13.99 0.73
CA GLU A 96 8.20 13.47 0.43
C GLU A 96 7.09 14.44 0.88
#